data_AF-A0A1L7GTB3-F1
#
_entry.id   AF-A0A1L7GTB3-F1
#
_cell.length_a   1.000
_cell.length_b   1.000
_cell.length_c   1.000
_cell.angle_alpha   90.00
_cell.angle_beta   90.00
_cell.angle_gamma   90.00
#
_symmetry.space_group_name_H-M   'P 1'
#
loop_
_entity.id
_entity.type
_entity.pdbx_description
1 polymer ?
#
loop_
_entity_poly.entity_id
_entity_poly.type
_entity_poly.pdbx_seq_one_letter_code
_entity_poly.pdbx_strand_id
1 'polypeptide(L)'
;MSEFNQAEFESKAKKLVAKYLNYEVNEKELSIVGFSKVGADAKVMICDMDDHCFEVTYFGEDGEHIVDVYSYVECDKSDEELQ
;
A
#
# COMPACT_ATOMS: atom_id res chain seq x y z
N MET A 1 14.50 -6.36 -22.68
CA MET A 1 13.85 -6.13 -21.37
C MET A 1 13.12 -4.80 -21.48
N SER A 2 11.81 -4.77 -21.28
CA SER A 2 11.09 -3.50 -21.17
C SER A 2 11.53 -2.81 -19.89
N GLU A 3 11.70 -1.49 -19.93
CA GLU A 3 11.99 -0.71 -18.74
C GLU A 3 10.80 -0.79 -17.77
N PHE A 4 11.11 -0.84 -16.47
CA PHE A 4 10.08 -0.86 -15.43
C PHE A 4 9.37 0.50 -15.39
N ASN A 5 8.05 0.50 -15.57
CA ASN A 5 7.24 1.71 -15.50
C ASN A 5 6.66 1.88 -14.09
N GLN A 6 7.35 2.68 -13.27
CA GLN A 6 6.93 2.94 -11.89
C GLN A 6 5.53 3.57 -11.82
N ALA A 7 5.21 4.55 -12.67
CA ALA A 7 3.91 5.22 -12.63
C ALA A 7 2.75 4.27 -12.95
N GLU A 8 2.96 3.34 -13.89
CA GLU A 8 1.98 2.31 -14.20
C GLU A 8 1.80 1.32 -13.04
N PHE A 9 2.90 0.89 -12.41
CA PHE A 9 2.86 0.02 -11.23
C PHE A 9 2.10 0.69 -10.08
N GLU A 10 2.43 1.94 -9.77
CA GLU A 10 1.77 2.74 -8.73
C GLU A 10 0.27 2.90 -8.99
N SER A 11 -0.14 3.17 -10.24
CA SER A 11 -1.55 3.26 -10.62
C SER A 11 -2.28 1.92 -10.45
N LYS A 12 -1.66 0.79 -10.83
CA LYS A 12 -2.25 -0.54 -10.66
C LYS A 12 -2.39 -0.90 -9.18
N ALA A 13 -1.37 -0.62 -8.37
CA ALA A 13 -1.39 -0.87 -6.94
C ALA A 13 -2.51 -0.08 -6.23
N LYS A 14 -2.72 1.19 -6.60
CA LYS A 14 -3.86 1.99 -6.08
C LYS A 14 -5.21 1.39 -6.45
N LYS A 15 -5.39 0.93 -7.70
CA LYS A 15 -6.63 0.25 -8.12
C LYS A 15 -6.87 -1.05 -7.37
N LEU A 16 -5.81 -1.78 -7.08
CA LEU A 16 -5.86 -3.03 -6.33
C LEU A 16 -6.31 -2.78 -4.88
N VAL A 17 -5.73 -1.78 -4.20
CA VAL A 17 -6.15 -1.36 -2.85
C VAL A 17 -7.58 -0.82 -2.84
N ALA A 18 -7.96 0.03 -3.79
CA ALA A 18 -9.33 0.53 -3.89
C ALA A 18 -10.35 -0.60 -4.08
N LYS A 19 -10.00 -1.62 -4.88
CA LYS A 19 -10.83 -2.82 -5.04
C LYS A 19 -10.92 -3.65 -3.75
N TYR A 20 -9.82 -3.77 -3.00
CA TYR A 20 -9.79 -4.46 -1.71
C TYR A 20 -10.72 -3.78 -0.70
N LEU A 21 -10.74 -2.45 -0.68
CA LEU A 21 -11.67 -1.62 0.08
C LEU A 21 -13.08 -1.54 -0.53
N ASN A 22 -13.44 -2.48 -1.41
CA ASN A 22 -14.75 -2.57 -2.05
C ASN A 22 -15.20 -1.25 -2.75
N TYR A 23 -14.26 -0.48 -3.27
CA TYR A 23 -14.48 0.83 -3.89
C TYR A 23 -15.05 1.91 -2.96
N GLU A 24 -14.97 1.73 -1.64
CA GLU A 24 -15.33 2.76 -0.66
C GLU A 24 -14.36 3.94 -0.69
N VAL A 25 -13.11 3.68 -1.10
CA VAL A 25 -12.06 4.70 -1.25
C VAL A 25 -11.66 4.83 -2.72
N ASN A 26 -11.58 6.07 -3.21
CA ASN A 26 -11.11 6.36 -4.56
C ASN A 26 -9.58 6.23 -4.66
N GLU A 27 -9.05 5.77 -5.81
CA GLU A 27 -7.59 5.73 -6.05
C GLU A 27 -6.89 7.08 -5.85
N LYS A 28 -7.62 8.19 -5.97
CA LYS A 28 -7.12 9.55 -5.73
C LYS A 28 -6.95 9.89 -4.24
N GLU A 29 -7.68 9.21 -3.37
CA GLU A 29 -7.61 9.37 -1.92
C GLU A 29 -6.49 8.51 -1.31
N LEU A 30 -5.92 7.60 -2.10
CA LEU A 30 -4.78 6.78 -1.74
C LEU A 30 -3.47 7.50 -2.02
N SER A 31 -2.59 7.52 -1.02
CA SER A 31 -1.26 8.13 -1.09
C SER A 31 -0.17 7.09 -1.04
N ILE A 32 0.84 7.24 -1.90
CA ILE A 32 2.03 6.39 -1.88
C ILE A 32 3.03 6.99 -0.91
N VAL A 33 3.38 6.23 0.12
CA VAL A 33 4.27 6.67 1.19
C VAL A 33 5.64 6.01 1.12
N GLY A 34 5.77 4.94 0.33
CA GLY A 34 7.03 4.23 0.13
C GLY A 34 7.03 3.41 -1.15
N PHE A 35 8.19 3.35 -1.80
CA PHE A 35 8.44 2.53 -2.98
C PHE A 35 9.82 1.89 -2.86
N SER A 36 9.91 0.60 -3.18
CA SER A 36 11.17 -0.14 -3.23
C SER A 36 11.19 -1.08 -4.42
N LYS A 37 12.35 -1.22 -5.06
CA LYS A 37 12.55 -2.16 -6.17
C LYS A 37 13.89 -2.87 -6.01
N VAL A 38 13.86 -4.19 -6.06
CA VAL A 38 15.05 -5.05 -5.94
C VAL A 38 15.01 -6.07 -7.07
N GLY A 39 15.87 -5.86 -8.07
CA GLY A 39 15.89 -6.72 -9.26
C GLY A 39 14.58 -6.66 -10.04
N ALA A 40 13.88 -7.80 -10.14
CA ALA A 40 12.59 -7.93 -10.80
C ALA A 40 11.41 -7.63 -9.87
N ASP A 41 11.64 -7.58 -8.55
CA ASP A 41 10.60 -7.40 -7.55
C ASP A 41 10.40 -5.92 -7.23
N ALA A 42 9.15 -5.52 -7.00
CA ALA A 42 8.78 -4.18 -6.61
C ALA A 42 7.79 -4.20 -5.45
N LYS A 43 7.87 -3.20 -4.59
CA LYS A 43 6.99 -3.00 -3.43
C LYS A 43 6.54 -1.56 -3.38
N VAL A 44 5.28 -1.35 -3.05
CA VAL A 44 4.74 -0.02 -2.76
C VAL A 44 3.89 -0.08 -1.50
N MET A 45 4.06 0.93 -0.66
CA MET A 45 3.23 1.17 0.51
C MET A 45 2.26 2.29 0.19
N ILE A 46 0.98 1.98 0.36
CA ILE A 46 -0.14 2.87 0.05
C ILE A 46 -0.92 3.10 1.34
N CYS A 47 -1.21 4.33 1.71
CA CYS A 47 -2.10 4.61 2.83
C CYS A 47 -3.34 5.38 2.37
N ASP A 48 -4.47 5.11 3.01
CA ASP A 48 -5.69 5.91 2.87
C ASP A 48 -5.68 7.09 3.86
N MET A 49 -6.78 7.84 3.89
CA MET A 49 -6.93 9.01 4.79
C MET A 49 -7.22 8.62 6.25
N ASP A 50 -7.56 7.36 6.50
CA ASP A 50 -7.93 6.84 7.82
C ASP A 50 -6.78 6.03 8.45
N ASP A 51 -5.54 6.32 8.04
CA ASP A 51 -4.29 5.70 8.50
C ASP A 51 -4.22 4.17 8.31
N HIS A 52 -5.01 3.61 7.39
CA HIS A 52 -4.80 2.23 6.93
C HIS A 52 -3.72 2.21 5.85
N CYS A 53 -2.69 1.42 6.07
CA CYS A 53 -1.59 1.25 5.13
C CYS A 53 -1.57 -0.18 4.56
N PHE A 54 -1.31 -0.28 3.26
CA PHE A 54 -1.34 -1.50 2.47
C PHE A 54 0.03 -1.68 1.83
N GLU A 55 0.61 -2.87 1.97
CA GLU A 55 1.80 -3.26 1.20
C GLU A 55 1.37 -4.06 -0.03
N VAL A 56 1.64 -3.52 -1.21
CA VAL A 56 1.47 -4.21 -2.49
C VAL A 56 2.84 -4.64 -2.99
N THR A 57 3.04 -5.95 -3.17
CA THR A 57 4.27 -6.51 -3.71
C THR A 57 4.03 -7.14 -5.07
N TYR A 58 4.93 -6.85 -5.99
CA TYR A 58 5.05 -7.49 -7.28
C TYR A 58 6.27 -8.40 -7.28
N PHE A 59 6.04 -9.68 -7.51
CA PHE A 59 7.11 -10.66 -7.74
C PHE A 59 7.21 -10.87 -9.24
N GLY A 60 8.37 -10.58 -9.82
CA GLY A 60 8.53 -10.40 -11.26
C GLY A 60 7.96 -11.51 -12.16
N GLU A 61 7.91 -12.76 -11.67
CA GLU A 61 7.42 -13.92 -12.42
C GLU A 61 5.97 -14.32 -12.09
N ASP A 62 5.43 -13.91 -10.93
CA ASP A 62 4.15 -14.40 -10.38
C ASP A 62 3.01 -13.35 -10.34
N GLY A 63 3.29 -12.10 -10.74
CA GLY A 63 2.28 -11.04 -10.83
C GLY A 63 2.13 -10.15 -9.58
N GLU A 64 1.08 -9.32 -9.56
CA GLU A 64 0.78 -8.35 -8.49
C GLU A 64 -0.03 -9.01 -7.36
N HIS A 65 0.43 -8.88 -6.11
CA HIS A 65 -0.24 -9.40 -4.92
C HIS A 65 -0.37 -8.31 -3.86
N ILE A 66 -1.54 -8.19 -3.21
CA ILE A 66 -1.64 -7.48 -1.93
C ILE A 66 -1.04 -8.43 -0.89
N VAL A 67 0.06 -8.03 -0.26
CA VAL A 67 0.81 -8.92 0.62
C VAL A 67 0.49 -8.67 2.09
N ASP A 68 0.15 -7.43 2.46
CA ASP A 68 -0.15 -7.13 3.86
C ASP A 68 -1.05 -5.90 4.05
N VAL A 69 -1.86 -5.91 5.12
CA VAL A 69 -2.74 -4.82 5.53
C VAL A 69 -2.41 -4.43 6.97
N TYR A 70 -1.94 -3.21 7.15
CA TYR A 70 -1.65 -2.61 8.43
C TYR A 70 -2.73 -1.58 8.74
N SER A 71 -3.51 -1.78 9.80
CA SER A 71 -4.19 -0.65 10.43
C SER A 71 -3.24 -0.07 11.48
N TYR A 72 -2.99 1.24 11.43
CA TYR A 72 -2.70 1.93 12.68
C TYR A 72 -3.99 1.86 13.48
N VAL A 73 -4.18 0.78 14.24
CA VAL A 73 -5.03 0.88 15.43
C VAL A 73 -4.39 2.02 16.19
N GLU A 74 -5.09 3.14 16.40
CA GLU A 74 -4.69 4.12 17.40
C GLU A 74 -4.27 3.28 18.59
N CYS A 75 -2.97 3.25 18.87
CA CYS A 75 -2.50 2.78 20.16
C CYS A 75 -3.04 3.87 21.07
N ASP A 76 -4.28 3.64 21.52
CA ASP A 76 -5.03 4.48 22.45
C ASP A 76 -3.98 4.85 23.47
N LYS A 77 -3.57 6.13 23.44
CA LYS A 77 -2.55 6.62 24.34
C LYS A 77 -3.20 6.51 25.70
N SER A 78 -2.98 5.37 26.33
CA SER A 78 -2.99 5.19 27.78
C SER A 78 -1.76 5.92 28.32
N ASP A 79 -1.65 7.21 27.98
CA ASP A 79 -0.82 8.20 28.63
C ASP A 79 -1.70 8.88 29.69
N GLU A 80 -2.05 8.14 30.74
CA GLU A 80 -2.40 8.64 32.09
C GLU A 80 -2.95 7.46 32.90
N GLU A 81 -2.10 6.80 33.69
CA GLU A 81 -2.40 6.13 34.98
C GLU A 81 -1.11 5.43 35.48
N LEU A 82 0.02 6.12 35.42
CA LEU A 82 1.23 5.76 36.18
C LEU A 82 1.94 7.04 36.64
N GLN A 83 1.31 7.78 37.55
CA GLN A 83 1.99 8.49 38.65
C GLN A 83 1.00 8.96 39.72
#